data_AF-A0A1C0VX69-F1
#
_entry.id   AF-A0A1C0VX69-F1
#
_cell.length_a   1.000
_cell.length_b   1.000
_cell.length_c   1.000
_cell.angle_alpha   90.00
_cell.angle_beta   90.00
_cell.angle_gamma   90.00
#
_symmetry.space_group_name_H-M   'P 1'
#
loop_
_entity.id
_entity.type
_entity.pdbx_description
1 polymer ?
#
loop_
_entity_poly.entity_id
_entity_poly.type
_entity_poly.pdbx_seq_one_letter_code
_entity_poly.pdbx_strand_id
1 'polypeptide(L)'
;MNAKEQLVKEIEQADDSQVEYLLNLFLSMKKSAAVQSESEVQPISTDDNAEQANTDRNSRPIWELFNEFTESLPPEAFEGLPVDGAAQHDHYLYGSPKRY
;
A
#
# COMPACT_ATOMS: atom_id res chain seq x y z
N MET A 1 -38.73 5.30 5.94
CA MET A 1 -37.79 4.18 5.76
C MET A 1 -36.40 4.71 6.04
N ASN A 2 -35.70 4.14 7.02
CA ASN A 2 -34.36 4.55 7.39
C ASN A 2 -33.32 3.74 6.60
N ALA A 3 -32.20 4.34 6.20
CA ALA A 3 -31.12 3.67 5.46
C ALA A 3 -30.63 2.39 6.16
N LYS A 4 -30.64 2.37 7.51
CA LYS A 4 -30.29 1.18 8.30
C LYS A 4 -31.28 0.03 8.12
N GLU A 5 -32.58 0.34 8.09
CA GLU A 5 -33.64 -0.67 7.97
C GLU A 5 -33.65 -1.30 6.57
N GLN A 6 -33.39 -0.48 5.55
CA GLN A 6 -33.25 -0.98 4.18
C GLN A 6 -32.01 -1.87 4.04
N LEU A 7 -30.87 -1.46 4.61
CA LEU A 7 -29.66 -2.29 4.58
C LEU A 7 -29.87 -3.66 5.22
N VAL A 8 -30.57 -3.73 6.36
CA VAL A 8 -30.87 -5.01 7.02
C VAL A 8 -31.74 -5.90 6.14
N LYS A 9 -32.79 -5.33 5.51
CA LYS A 9 -33.67 -6.07 4.62
C LYS A 9 -32.94 -6.61 3.38
N GLU A 10 -32.04 -5.82 2.80
CA GLU A 10 -31.25 -6.25 1.64
C GLU A 10 -30.22 -7.32 2.01
N ILE A 11 -29.60 -7.24 3.21
CA ILE A 11 -28.68 -8.28 3.70
C ILE A 11 -29.39 -9.62 3.89
N GLU A 12 -30.64 -9.63 4.38
CA GLU A 12 -31.42 -10.87 4.54
C GLU A 12 -31.70 -11.61 3.23
N GLN A 13 -31.66 -10.89 2.09
CA GLN A 13 -31.93 -11.44 0.76
C GLN A 13 -30.67 -11.66 -0.08
N ALA A 14 -29.51 -11.21 0.41
CA ALA A 14 -28.24 -11.27 -0.29
C ALA A 14 -27.57 -12.65 -0.14
N ASP A 15 -26.77 -13.02 -1.13
CA ASP A 15 -25.94 -14.22 -1.06
C ASP A 15 -24.79 -14.04 -0.05
N ASP A 16 -24.31 -15.14 0.55
CA ASP A 16 -23.22 -15.11 1.54
C ASP A 16 -21.95 -14.39 1.01
N SER A 17 -21.65 -14.51 -0.29
CA SER A 17 -20.52 -13.79 -0.92
C SER A 17 -20.67 -12.27 -0.88
N GLN A 18 -21.90 -11.75 -0.97
CA GLN A 18 -22.21 -10.33 -0.89
C GLN A 18 -22.16 -9.84 0.56
N VAL A 19 -22.61 -10.68 1.51
CA VAL A 19 -22.52 -10.40 2.94
C VAL A 19 -21.06 -10.32 3.38
N GLU A 20 -20.21 -11.24 2.93
CA GLU A 20 -18.77 -11.23 3.20
C GLU A 20 -18.08 -9.99 2.64
N TYR A 21 -18.39 -9.60 1.39
CA TYR A 21 -17.86 -8.39 0.79
C TYR A 21 -18.23 -7.13 1.58
N LEU A 22 -19.51 -6.99 1.96
CA LEU A 22 -19.98 -5.85 2.75
C LEU A 22 -19.38 -5.85 4.15
N LEU A 23 -19.25 -7.01 4.79
CA LEU A 23 -18.58 -7.14 6.09
C LEU A 23 -17.12 -6.70 6.00
N ASN A 24 -16.38 -7.17 5.00
CA ASN A 24 -14.99 -6.77 4.80
C ASN A 24 -14.87 -5.27 4.51
N LEU A 25 -15.81 -4.68 3.76
CA LEU A 25 -15.87 -3.25 3.54
C LEU A 25 -16.09 -2.48 4.84
N PHE A 26 -17.04 -2.90 5.70
CA PHE A 26 -17.27 -2.27 7.00
C PHE A 26 -16.09 -2.42 7.96
N LEU A 27 -15.45 -3.60 7.97
CA LEU A 27 -14.25 -3.84 8.76
C LEU A 27 -13.08 -2.99 8.27
N SER A 28 -12.93 -2.83 6.95
CA SER A 28 -11.93 -1.95 6.35
C SER A 28 -12.21 -0.48 6.67
N MET A 29 -13.47 -0.04 6.65
CA MET A 29 -13.85 1.30 7.07
C MET A 29 -13.57 1.52 8.56
N LYS A 30 -13.87 0.54 9.41
CA LYS A 30 -13.56 0.61 10.85
C LYS A 30 -12.06 0.58 11.12
N LYS A 31 -11.30 -0.22 10.36
CA LYS A 31 -9.83 -0.21 10.37
C LYS A 31 -9.36 1.18 9.97
N SER A 32 -9.78 1.73 8.83
CA SER A 32 -9.43 3.08 8.35
C SER A 32 -9.80 4.22 9.32
N ALA A 33 -10.88 4.08 10.11
CA ALA A 33 -11.30 5.05 11.12
C ALA A 33 -10.47 4.95 12.41
N ALA A 34 -10.05 3.75 12.81
CA ALA A 34 -9.06 3.57 13.87
C ALA A 34 -7.65 4.01 13.41
N VAL A 35 -7.38 3.89 12.10
CA VAL A 35 -6.13 4.17 11.38
C VAL A 35 -5.93 5.66 11.05
N GLN A 36 -6.89 6.55 11.35
CA GLN A 36 -6.59 7.99 11.46
C GLN A 36 -5.71 8.31 12.69
N SER A 37 -5.50 7.31 13.55
CA SER A 37 -4.28 7.10 14.31
C SER A 37 -3.69 5.74 13.89
N GLU A 38 -2.71 5.74 12.99
CA GLU A 38 -1.96 4.58 12.46
C GLU A 38 -2.49 3.95 11.17
N SER A 39 -2.05 4.53 10.04
CA SER A 39 -2.02 4.04 8.65
C SER A 39 -2.03 2.51 8.45
N GLU A 40 -3.00 1.94 7.72
CA GLU A 40 -2.73 0.74 6.92
C GLU A 40 -3.75 0.44 5.79
N VAL A 41 -3.17 0.28 4.60
CA VAL A 41 -3.74 -0.22 3.35
C VAL A 41 -3.79 -1.75 3.39
N GLN A 42 -4.86 -2.37 2.89
CA GLN A 42 -4.99 -3.82 2.71
C GLN A 42 -4.69 -4.25 1.24
N PRO A 43 -4.33 -5.53 1.00
CA PRO A 43 -3.31 -5.93 0.03
C PRO A 43 -3.85 -6.30 -1.37
N ILE A 44 -2.98 -6.16 -2.37
CA ILE A 44 -3.09 -6.86 -3.66
C ILE A 44 -2.48 -8.25 -3.48
N SER A 45 -3.27 -9.28 -3.77
CA SER A 45 -2.80 -10.66 -3.87
C SER A 45 -2.21 -10.91 -5.25
N THR A 46 -0.98 -11.38 -5.32
CA THR A 46 -0.54 -12.25 -6.42
C THR A 46 0.46 -13.23 -5.83
N ASP A 47 0.04 -14.50 -5.79
CA ASP A 47 0.87 -15.62 -5.37
C ASP A 47 2.10 -15.75 -6.28
N ASP A 48 3.28 -15.92 -5.69
CA ASP A 48 4.02 -17.19 -5.67
C ASP A 48 5.52 -16.98 -5.41
N ASN A 49 6.03 -17.78 -4.47
CA ASN A 49 7.43 -18.24 -4.37
C ASN A 49 8.52 -17.28 -3.84
N ALA A 50 8.76 -17.34 -2.52
CA ALA A 50 10.02 -17.81 -1.91
C ALA A 50 10.13 -17.29 -0.46
N GLU A 51 10.16 -18.25 0.47
CA GLU A 51 10.80 -18.16 1.78
C GLU A 51 10.40 -17.00 2.72
N GLN A 52 9.44 -17.37 3.57
CA GLN A 52 9.32 -16.97 4.98
C GLN A 52 10.58 -16.32 5.58
N ALA A 53 10.61 -14.98 5.54
CA ALA A 53 11.23 -14.20 6.59
C ALA A 53 10.41 -12.92 6.77
N ASN A 54 9.82 -12.79 7.96
CA ASN A 54 9.26 -11.55 8.52
C ASN A 54 7.79 -11.19 8.24
N THR A 55 6.86 -12.12 8.49
CA THR A 55 5.47 -11.78 8.90
C THR A 55 5.43 -11.33 10.38
N ASP A 56 6.40 -10.51 10.78
CA ASP A 56 6.47 -9.81 12.07
C ASP A 56 7.11 -8.42 11.91
N ARG A 57 7.11 -7.86 10.68
CA ARG A 57 7.28 -6.42 10.45
C ARG A 57 5.93 -5.71 10.54
N ASN A 58 5.20 -6.01 11.61
CA ASN A 58 3.99 -5.29 11.94
C ASN A 58 4.39 -3.84 12.25
N SER A 59 3.80 -2.89 11.52
CA SER A 59 3.83 -1.44 11.76
C SER A 59 5.00 -0.60 11.23
N ARG A 60 5.81 -1.05 10.26
CA ARG A 60 6.79 -0.16 9.62
C ARG A 60 6.43 0.14 8.17
N PRO A 61 6.28 1.42 7.77
CA PRO A 61 5.96 1.77 6.39
C PRO A 61 7.09 1.32 5.47
N ILE A 62 6.75 0.99 4.22
CA ILE A 62 7.71 0.53 3.20
C ILE A 62 8.90 1.50 3.06
N TRP A 63 8.68 2.80 3.23
CA TRP A 63 9.72 3.83 3.21
C TRP A 63 10.79 3.66 4.28
N GLU A 64 10.46 3.09 5.45
CA GLU A 64 11.43 2.85 6.51
C GLU A 64 12.43 1.75 6.11
N LEU A 65 11.97 0.73 5.36
CA LEU A 65 12.85 -0.30 4.81
C LEU A 65 13.81 0.30 3.77
N PHE A 66 13.32 1.23 2.94
CA PHE A 66 14.18 1.95 2.00
C PHE A 66 15.20 2.84 2.72
N ASN A 67 14.82 3.51 3.81
CA ASN A 67 15.75 4.31 4.62
C ASN A 67 16.86 3.44 5.22
N GLU A 68 16.50 2.35 5.91
CA GLU A 68 17.47 1.39 6.46
C GLU A 68 18.43 0.87 5.37
N PHE A 69 17.89 0.56 4.19
CA PHE A 69 18.70 0.14 3.05
C PHE A 69 19.64 1.25 2.59
N THR A 70 19.14 2.48 2.39
CA THR A 70 19.96 3.61 1.92
C THR A 70 21.07 3.99 2.91
N GLU A 71 20.83 3.87 4.22
CA GLU A 71 21.83 4.11 5.26
C GLU A 71 22.96 3.07 5.24
N SER A 72 22.67 1.85 4.76
CA SER A 72 23.67 0.79 4.61
C SER A 72 24.56 0.94 3.36
N LEU A 73 24.22 1.85 2.44
CA LEU A 73 24.97 2.05 1.21
C LEU A 73 26.18 2.96 1.42
N PRO A 74 27.32 2.66 0.77
CA PRO A 74 28.49 3.52 0.82
C PRO A 74 28.26 4.80 0.00
N PRO A 75 28.92 5.94 0.33
CA PRO A 75 28.69 7.23 -0.34
C PRO A 75 28.98 7.20 -1.84
N GLU A 76 29.90 6.33 -2.28
CA GLU A 76 30.24 6.12 -3.69
C GLU A 76 29.03 5.63 -4.51
N ALA A 77 28.07 4.95 -3.87
CA ALA A 77 26.84 4.49 -4.53
C ALA A 77 25.94 5.66 -4.99
N PHE A 78 26.09 6.85 -4.38
CA PHE A 78 25.30 8.03 -4.70
C PHE A 78 25.96 8.91 -5.77
N GLU A 79 27.23 8.71 -6.09
CA GLU A 79 27.98 9.56 -7.03
C GLU A 79 27.45 9.48 -8.47
N GLY A 80 26.85 8.35 -8.84
CA GLY A 80 26.24 8.15 -10.17
C GLY A 80 24.76 8.54 -10.24
N LEU A 81 24.14 8.93 -9.12
CA LEU A 81 22.73 9.23 -9.07
C LEU A 81 22.44 10.67 -9.52
N PRO A 82 21.28 10.89 -10.16
CA PRO A 82 20.90 12.22 -10.56
C PRO A 82 20.52 13.10 -9.35
N VAL A 83 21.06 14.32 -9.33
CA VAL A 83 20.85 15.31 -8.25
C VAL A 83 19.38 15.74 -8.11
N ASP A 84 18.57 15.57 -9.16
CA ASP A 84 17.15 15.93 -9.17
C ASP A 84 16.21 14.82 -8.66
N GLY A 85 16.76 13.78 -8.02
CA GLY A 85 15.96 12.66 -7.50
C GLY A 85 15.22 11.89 -8.60
N ALA A 86 15.78 11.89 -9.81
CA ALA A 86 15.19 11.31 -11.00
C ALA A 86 13.87 11.98 -11.45
N ALA A 87 13.59 13.24 -11.10
CA ALA A 87 12.34 13.93 -11.50
C ALA A 87 12.02 13.84 -13.02
N GLN A 88 13.01 13.59 -13.86
CA GLN A 88 12.86 13.36 -15.30
C GLN A 88 13.06 11.89 -15.67
N HIS A 89 12.16 11.01 -15.22
CA HIS A 89 12.21 9.57 -15.52
C HIS A 89 12.46 9.28 -17.01
N ASP A 90 11.77 9.98 -17.92
CA ASP A 90 11.92 9.79 -19.37
C ASP A 90 13.35 10.05 -19.87
N HIS A 91 14.06 11.00 -19.26
CA HIS A 91 15.48 11.24 -19.58
C HIS A 91 16.34 10.04 -19.20
N TYR A 92 16.11 9.47 -18.01
CA TYR A 92 16.88 8.34 -17.50
C TYR A 92 16.54 7.01 -18.18
N LEU A 93 15.29 6.84 -18.62
CA LEU A 93 14.81 5.63 -19.27
C LEU A 93 15.03 5.65 -20.78
N TYR A 94 14.84 6.79 -21.44
CA TYR A 94 14.81 6.91 -22.90
C TYR A 94 15.87 7.85 -23.47
N GLY A 95 16.71 8.46 -22.63
CA GLY A 95 17.76 9.37 -23.07
C GLY A 95 17.24 10.70 -23.63
N SER A 96 15.97 11.05 -23.39
CA SER A 96 15.41 12.34 -23.82
C SER A 96 16.17 13.49 -23.17
N PRO A 97 16.38 14.66 -23.80
CA PRO A 97 17.23 15.71 -23.25
C PRO A 97 16.74 16.20 -21.88
N LYS A 98 17.68 16.39 -20.94
CA LYS A 98 17.39 16.91 -19.60
C LYS A 98 16.86 18.35 -19.72
N ARG A 99 15.70 18.63 -19.12
CA ARG A 99 15.21 20.01 -19.01
C ARG A 99 15.94 20.69 -17.84
N TYR A 100 16.72 21.71 -18.13
CA TYR A 100 17.42 22.55 -17.15
C TYR A 100 16.50 23.62 -16.55
#